data_AF-A0A7C5C7L8-F1
#
_entry.id   AF-A0A7C5C7L8-F1
#
_cell.length_a   1.000
_cell.length_b   1.000
_cell.length_c   1.000
_cell.angle_alpha   90.00
_cell.angle_beta   90.00
_cell.angle_gamma   90.00
#
_symmetry.space_group_name_H-M   'P 1'
#
loop_
_entity.id
_entity.type
_entity.pdbx_description
1 polymer ?
#
loop_
_entity_poly.entity_id
_entity_poly.type
_entity_poly.pdbx_seq_one_letter_code
_entity_poly.pdbx_strand_id
1 'polypeptide(L)'
;MTRVVKKISINKPNHLGDQLLVWAKEYFTFAWLDSNNYPQDYSTFDKVLAVGVKSELMTDSKNAFSKLDRYQQHIKDYIFGYLTYDLKNDTENLSSKNSDHLAFPDLYFFQPLKI
;
A
#
# COMPACT_ATOMS: atom_id res chain seq x y z
N MET A 1 -15.49 0.12 11.64
CA MET A 1 -16.01 -1.03 10.87
C MET A 1 -15.13 -2.23 11.20
N THR A 2 -15.70 -3.39 11.48
CA THR A 2 -14.91 -4.56 11.91
C THR A 2 -14.57 -5.43 10.69
N ARG A 3 -13.29 -5.74 10.50
CA ARG A 3 -12.82 -6.70 9.47
C ARG A 3 -13.30 -8.11 9.83
N VAL A 4 -13.75 -8.88 8.84
CA VAL A 4 -14.07 -10.31 9.03
C VAL A 4 -12.89 -11.13 8.54
N VAL A 5 -12.39 -12.04 9.39
CA VAL A 5 -11.26 -12.91 9.06
C VAL A 5 -11.77 -14.27 8.64
N LYS A 6 -11.36 -14.74 7.46
CA LYS A 6 -11.61 -16.10 6.98
C LYS A 6 -10.29 -16.81 6.72
N LYS A 7 -10.11 -17.97 7.34
CA LYS A 7 -8.94 -18.83 7.12
C LYS A 7 -9.33 -20.02 6.26
N ILE A 8 -8.53 -20.31 5.23
CA ILE A 8 -8.77 -21.40 4.28
C ILE A 8 -7.48 -22.18 4.13
N SER A 9 -7.54 -23.50 4.30
CA SER A 9 -6.42 -24.40 4.01
C SER A 9 -6.47 -24.83 2.55
N ILE A 10 -5.35 -24.65 1.83
CA ILE A 10 -5.24 -25.00 0.41
C ILE A 10 -4.27 -26.17 0.29
N ASN A 11 -4.73 -27.29 -0.28
CA ASN A 11 -3.88 -28.44 -0.56
C ASN A 11 -3.08 -28.18 -1.85
N LYS A 12 -1.75 -28.18 -1.75
CA LYS A 12 -0.80 -27.90 -2.85
C LYS A 12 -0.98 -26.50 -3.48
N PRO A 13 -0.47 -25.43 -2.84
CA PRO A 13 -0.64 -24.04 -3.30
C PRO A 13 0.26 -23.67 -4.50
N ASN A 14 0.57 -24.61 -5.39
CA ASN A 14 1.40 -24.35 -6.55
C ASN A 14 0.75 -23.23 -7.39
N HIS A 15 1.53 -22.20 -7.72
CA HIS A 15 1.07 -21.03 -8.47
C HIS A 15 0.00 -20.16 -7.79
N LEU A 16 -0.24 -20.31 -6.49
CA LEU A 16 -1.26 -19.51 -5.79
C LEU A 16 -0.99 -18.00 -5.91
N GLY A 17 0.28 -17.56 -5.82
CA GLY A 17 0.64 -16.15 -5.97
C GLY A 17 0.28 -15.60 -7.35
N ASP A 18 0.60 -16.34 -8.41
CA ASP A 18 0.28 -15.94 -9.79
C ASP A 18 -1.24 -15.84 -10.00
N GLN A 19 -2.00 -16.82 -9.46
CA GLN A 19 -3.46 -16.83 -9.54
C GLN A 19 -4.09 -15.66 -8.79
N LEU A 20 -3.60 -15.36 -7.58
CA LEU A 20 -4.06 -14.21 -6.80
C LEU A 20 -3.73 -12.89 -7.50
N LEU A 21 -2.56 -12.77 -8.13
CA LEU A 21 -2.18 -11.57 -8.87
C LEU A 21 -3.02 -11.39 -10.13
N VAL A 22 -3.35 -12.48 -10.84
CA VAL A 22 -4.29 -12.44 -11.98
C VAL A 22 -5.67 -11.98 -11.52
N TRP A 23 -6.17 -12.54 -10.41
CA TRP A 23 -7.45 -12.14 -9.83
C TRP A 23 -7.45 -10.67 -9.37
N ALA A 24 -6.33 -10.17 -8.83
CA ALA A 24 -6.20 -8.78 -8.38
C ALA A 24 -6.37 -7.76 -9.52
N LYS A 25 -6.13 -8.16 -10.79
CA LYS A 25 -6.31 -7.28 -11.96
C LYS A 25 -7.76 -6.82 -12.18
N GLU A 26 -8.73 -7.49 -11.58
CA GLU A 26 -10.13 -7.04 -11.59
C GLU A 26 -10.34 -5.72 -10.82
N TYR A 27 -9.39 -5.34 -9.96
CA TYR A 27 -9.43 -4.11 -9.18
C TYR A 27 -8.51 -3.06 -9.78
N PHE A 28 -8.99 -1.83 -9.88
CA PHE A 28 -8.20 -0.70 -10.37
C PHE A 28 -6.96 -0.42 -9.51
N THR A 29 -7.10 -0.55 -8.19
CA THR A 29 -5.99 -0.39 -7.23
C THR A 29 -5.81 -1.67 -6.43
N PHE A 30 -4.57 -2.14 -6.37
CA PHE A 30 -4.14 -3.19 -5.46
C PHE A 30 -2.67 -3.01 -5.05
N ALA A 31 -2.28 -3.62 -3.94
CA ALA A 31 -0.89 -3.71 -3.49
C ALA A 31 -0.51 -5.18 -3.27
N TRP A 32 0.62 -5.59 -3.84
CA TRP A 32 1.19 -6.93 -3.70
C TRP A 32 2.56 -6.83 -3.02
N LEU A 33 2.64 -7.31 -1.78
CA LEU A 33 3.87 -7.35 -1.00
C LEU A 33 4.33 -8.79 -0.92
N ASP A 34 5.52 -9.06 -1.45
CA ASP A 34 6.09 -10.41 -1.51
C ASP A 34 7.47 -10.40 -0.85
N SER A 35 7.63 -11.20 0.22
CA SER A 35 8.91 -11.37 0.90
C SER A 35 9.94 -12.13 0.05
N ASN A 36 9.53 -12.69 -1.10
CA ASN A 36 10.37 -13.45 -2.04
C ASN A 36 11.15 -14.59 -1.36
N ASN A 37 10.57 -15.19 -0.32
CA ASN A 37 11.23 -16.20 0.53
C ASN A 37 12.60 -15.74 1.07
N TYR A 38 12.81 -14.43 1.21
CA TYR A 38 14.05 -13.89 1.73
C TYR A 38 14.19 -14.28 3.21
N PRO A 39 15.31 -14.91 3.61
CA PRO A 39 15.53 -15.28 5.00
C PRO A 39 15.71 -14.01 5.84
N GLN A 40 14.75 -13.74 6.71
CA GLN A 40 14.78 -12.61 7.64
C GLN A 40 14.31 -13.06 9.02
N ASP A 41 14.91 -12.48 10.06
CA ASP A 41 14.60 -12.83 11.46
C ASP A 41 13.23 -12.31 11.92
N TYR A 42 12.66 -11.35 11.17
CA TYR A 42 11.43 -10.64 11.54
C TYR A 42 10.31 -10.78 10.49
N SER A 43 10.14 -11.97 9.90
CA SER A 43 9.02 -12.25 8.97
C SER A 43 7.77 -12.71 9.73
N THR A 44 6.63 -12.07 9.46
CA THR A 44 5.30 -12.55 9.91
C THR A 44 4.44 -13.07 8.76
N PHE A 45 4.71 -12.64 7.53
CA PHE A 45 3.92 -12.96 6.34
C PHE A 45 4.83 -13.25 5.13
N ASP A 46 4.47 -14.28 4.36
CA ASP A 46 5.17 -14.58 3.11
C ASP A 46 4.75 -13.61 2.00
N LYS A 47 3.43 -13.39 1.87
CA LYS A 47 2.82 -12.51 0.87
C LYS A 47 1.59 -11.84 1.44
N VAL A 48 1.33 -10.60 1.04
CA VAL A 48 0.13 -9.83 1.40
C VAL A 48 -0.44 -9.18 0.14
N LEU A 49 -1.76 -9.33 -0.06
CA LEU A 49 -2.48 -8.74 -1.19
C LEU A 49 -3.62 -7.87 -0.67
N ALA A 50 -3.53 -6.57 -0.90
CA ALA A 50 -4.61 -5.63 -0.59
C ALA A 50 -5.30 -5.19 -1.89
N VAL A 51 -6.63 -5.34 -2.00
CA VAL A 51 -7.37 -5.03 -3.24
C VAL A 51 -8.57 -4.12 -3.01
N GLY A 52 -8.83 -3.26 -4.02
CA GLY A 52 -9.96 -2.34 -4.07
C GLY A 52 -9.82 -1.16 -3.12
N VAL A 53 -10.43 -0.03 -3.45
CA VAL A 53 -10.34 1.21 -2.65
C VAL A 53 -11.66 1.48 -1.95
N LYS A 54 -11.62 1.61 -0.62
CA LYS A 54 -12.74 2.11 0.17
C LYS A 54 -12.64 3.62 0.41
N SER A 55 -11.43 4.09 0.69
CA SER A 55 -11.05 5.48 0.81
C SER A 55 -9.57 5.61 0.44
N GLU A 56 -9.13 6.80 0.06
CA GLU A 56 -7.75 7.07 -0.29
C GLU A 56 -7.30 8.48 0.07
N LEU A 57 -6.00 8.63 0.19
CA LEU A 57 -5.27 9.87 0.37
C LEU A 57 -4.27 9.98 -0.77
N MET A 58 -4.42 11.01 -1.59
CA MET A 58 -3.42 11.44 -2.58
C MET A 58 -3.01 12.87 -2.24
N THR A 59 -1.71 13.16 -2.16
CA THR A 59 -1.25 14.53 -1.90
C THR A 59 0.13 14.79 -2.48
N ASP A 60 0.41 16.07 -2.73
CA ASP A 60 1.76 16.60 -2.86
C ASP A 60 2.50 16.56 -1.52
N SER A 61 3.78 16.90 -1.55
CA SER A 61 4.65 16.97 -0.38
C SER A 61 4.22 17.99 0.68
N LYS A 62 3.28 18.91 0.42
CA LYS A 62 2.93 19.95 1.41
C LYS A 62 2.13 19.39 2.58
N ASN A 63 2.70 19.38 3.78
CA ASN A 63 2.12 18.81 5.00
C ASN A 63 1.67 17.36 4.80
N ALA A 64 2.36 16.60 3.95
CA ALA A 64 1.99 15.26 3.54
C ALA A 64 1.94 14.30 4.72
N PHE A 65 2.92 14.36 5.63
CA PHE A 65 2.95 13.50 6.81
C PHE A 65 1.84 13.83 7.80
N SER A 66 1.50 15.11 7.96
CA SER A 66 0.36 15.54 8.79
C SER A 66 -0.99 15.08 8.21
N LYS A 67 -1.13 15.09 6.87
CA LYS A 67 -2.31 14.56 6.18
C LYS A 67 -2.41 13.04 6.36
N LEU A 68 -1.29 12.32 6.23
CA LEU A 68 -1.23 10.87 6.43
C LEU A 68 -1.57 10.47 7.87
N ASP A 69 -1.03 11.18 8.87
CA ASP A 69 -1.34 10.93 10.28
C ASP A 69 -2.84 11.07 10.56
N ARG A 70 -3.46 12.17 10.11
CA ARG A 70 -4.91 12.37 10.24
C ARG A 70 -5.71 11.28 9.54
N TYR A 71 -5.29 10.90 8.33
CA TYR A 71 -5.93 9.84 7.56
C TYR A 71 -5.86 8.51 8.32
N GLN A 72 -4.69 8.11 8.80
CA GLN A 72 -4.47 6.87 9.54
C GLN A 72 -5.29 6.84 10.86
N GLN A 73 -5.31 7.95 11.61
CA GLN A 73 -6.10 8.09 12.84
C GLN A 73 -7.62 8.03 12.61
N HIS A 74 -8.09 8.52 11.45
CA HIS A 74 -9.49 8.46 11.08
C HIS A 74 -9.92 7.07 10.62
N ILE A 75 -9.10 6.42 9.79
CA ILE A 75 -9.42 5.11 9.19
C ILE A 75 -9.44 3.99 10.22
N LYS A 76 -8.48 3.99 11.18
CA LYS A 76 -8.36 2.97 12.25
C LYS A 76 -8.44 1.54 11.71
N ASP A 77 -7.80 1.31 10.58
CA ASP A 77 -7.76 0.06 9.81
C ASP A 77 -6.48 0.06 8.97
N TYR A 78 -6.19 -1.03 8.27
CA TYR A 78 -5.03 -1.09 7.39
C TYR A 78 -5.14 -0.06 6.26
N ILE A 79 -4.00 0.56 5.96
CA ILE A 79 -3.81 1.41 4.79
C ILE A 79 -2.55 0.94 4.06
N PHE A 80 -2.63 0.89 2.74
CA PHE A 80 -1.54 0.46 1.85
C PHE A 80 -1.21 1.58 0.89
N GLY A 81 0.04 1.70 0.46
CA GLY A 81 0.45 2.87 -0.30
C GLY A 81 1.94 2.97 -0.52
N TYR A 82 2.37 4.16 -0.91
CA TYR A 82 3.76 4.53 -1.12
C TYR A 82 4.05 5.95 -0.66
N LEU A 83 5.33 6.17 -0.40
CA LEU A 83 5.94 7.46 -0.09
C LEU A 83 6.99 7.71 -1.18
N THR A 84 6.87 8.80 -1.94
CA THR A 84 7.90 9.14 -2.92
C THR A 84 9.07 9.86 -2.24
N TYR A 85 10.17 9.99 -2.97
CA TYR A 85 11.35 10.69 -2.50
C TYR A 85 11.15 12.21 -2.30
N ASP A 86 10.25 12.84 -3.06
CA ASP A 86 10.02 14.30 -2.97
C ASP A 86 9.34 14.74 -1.67
N LEU A 87 8.84 13.79 -0.87
CA LEU A 87 8.40 14.05 0.51
C LEU A 87 9.50 14.59 1.42
N LYS A 88 10.78 14.47 1.04
CA LYS A 88 11.88 15.17 1.72
C LYS A 88 11.63 16.68 1.83
N ASN A 89 10.88 17.28 0.88
CA ASN A 89 10.60 18.71 0.85
C ASN A 89 9.59 19.13 1.94
N ASP A 90 8.88 18.18 2.55
CA ASP A 90 8.02 18.41 3.72
C ASP A 90 8.81 18.37 5.04
N THR A 91 9.85 17.52 5.10
CA THR A 91 10.64 17.31 6.32
C THR A 91 11.81 18.27 6.43
N GLU A 92 12.38 18.67 5.29
CA GLU A 92 13.60 19.46 5.20
C GLU A 92 13.39 20.66 4.26
N ASN A 93 14.18 21.73 4.43
CA ASN A 93 14.18 22.86 3.50
C ASN A 93 14.96 22.55 2.22
N LEU A 94 14.48 21.57 1.46
CA LEU A 94 15.04 21.11 0.20
C LEU A 94 14.02 21.28 -0.93
N SER A 95 14.51 21.33 -2.16
CA SER A 95 13.68 21.24 -3.35
C SER A 95 14.39 20.43 -4.43
N SER A 96 13.62 19.66 -5.18
CA SER A 96 14.09 18.98 -6.39
C SER A 96 13.92 19.90 -7.59
N LYS A 97 14.92 19.96 -8.48
CA LYS A 97 14.86 20.70 -9.76
C LYS A 97 14.63 19.77 -10.96
N ASN A 98 14.29 18.51 -10.71
CA ASN A 98 14.05 17.53 -11.74
C ASN A 98 12.64 17.71 -12.30
N SER A 99 12.48 17.49 -13.61
CA SER A 99 11.16 17.49 -14.23
C SER A 99 10.38 16.24 -13.82
N ASP A 100 9.17 16.45 -13.32
CA ASP A 100 8.22 15.36 -13.11
C ASP A 100 7.51 15.02 -14.42
N HIS A 101 7.73 13.81 -14.91
CA HIS A 101 7.11 13.29 -16.13
C HIS A 101 6.01 12.27 -15.86
N LEU A 102 5.85 11.85 -14.60
CA LEU A 102 4.86 10.85 -14.21
C LEU A 102 3.60 11.51 -13.64
N ALA A 103 3.72 12.70 -13.06
CA ALA A 103 2.63 13.42 -12.41
C ALA A 103 1.94 12.55 -11.33
N PHE A 104 2.72 11.69 -10.69
CA PHE A 104 2.22 10.86 -9.59
C PHE A 104 2.12 11.70 -8.31
N PRO A 105 1.16 11.39 -7.42
CA PRO A 105 1.15 11.96 -6.08
C PRO A 105 2.48 11.70 -5.36
N ASP A 106 2.95 12.67 -4.56
CA ASP A 106 4.13 12.46 -3.70
C ASP A 106 3.85 11.46 -2.57
N LEU A 107 2.57 11.36 -2.17
CA LEU A 107 2.09 10.40 -1.19
C LEU A 107 0.76 9.83 -1.66
N TYR A 108 0.67 8.50 -1.68
CA TYR A 108 -0.56 7.78 -1.96
C TYR A 108 -0.79 6.67 -0.94
N PHE A 109 -1.94 6.67 -0.26
CA PHE A 109 -2.38 5.56 0.59
C PHE A 109 -3.87 5.30 0.43
N PHE A 110 -4.30 4.04 0.50
CA PHE A 110 -5.69 3.64 0.40
C PHE A 110 -6.08 2.63 1.48
N GLN A 111 -7.32 2.71 1.95
CA GLN A 111 -7.96 1.67 2.77
C GLN A 111 -8.47 0.58 1.82
N PRO A 112 -7.98 -0.67 1.91
CA PRO A 112 -8.38 -1.70 0.97
C PRO A 112 -9.75 -2.28 1.31
N LEU A 113 -10.51 -2.71 0.30
CA LEU A 113 -11.75 -3.46 0.53
C LEU A 113 -11.45 -4.86 1.09
N LYS A 114 -10.39 -5.52 0.62
CA LYS A 114 -9.96 -6.85 1.07
C LYS A 114 -8.45 -6.92 1.24
N ILE A 115 -8.01 -7.77 2.16
CA ILE A 115 -6.61 -8.13 2.47
C ILE A 115 -6.56 -9.66 2.54
#